data_AF-A0A182DXK5-F1
#
_entry.id   AF-A0A182DXK5-F1
#
_cell.length_a   1.000
_cell.length_b   1.000
_cell.length_c   1.000
_cell.angle_alpha   90.00
_cell.angle_beta   90.00
_cell.angle_gamma   90.00
#
_symmetry.space_group_name_H-M   'P 1'
#
loop_
_entity.id
_entity.type
_entity.pdbx_description
1 polymer ?
#
loop_
_entity_poly.entity_id
_entity_poly.type
_entity_poly.pdbx_seq_one_letter_code
_entity_poly.pdbx_strand_id
1 'polypeptide(L)'
;MQPMPDGPKQIRPVKFGLAGKYLYMMRSKDTEPHTVVCKSGVVACWHPERSFPYEHSKPIDLKKIETEKQSSGALNKEIECIADLQGSLSRTGPRNYLLREIFYTGKHEWYTRHREERLRSVAAPDPKRQK
;
A
#
# COMPACT_ATOMS: atom_id res chain seq x y z
N MET A 1 27.20 23.89 12.68
CA MET A 1 27.44 22.44 12.90
C MET A 1 26.72 21.68 11.78
N GLN A 2 27.47 21.13 10.83
CA GLN A 2 26.93 20.27 9.78
C GLN A 2 26.97 18.81 10.27
N PRO A 3 25.95 17.98 10.03
CA PRO A 3 26.05 16.55 10.29
C PRO A 3 26.86 15.85 9.17
N MET A 4 27.79 15.00 9.58
CA MET A 4 28.62 14.16 8.71
C MET A 4 27.76 13.11 7.96
N PRO A 5 28.10 12.71 6.73
CA PRO A 5 27.40 11.65 6.04
C PRO A 5 27.73 10.27 6.65
N ASP A 6 26.68 9.50 6.96
CA ASP A 6 26.80 8.12 7.41
C ASP A 6 27.49 7.27 6.32
N GLY A 7 28.59 6.60 6.69
CA GLY A 7 29.33 5.69 5.84
C GLY A 7 28.53 4.44 5.42
N PRO A 8 28.98 3.70 4.40
CA PRO A 8 28.27 2.54 3.88
C PRO A 8 28.07 1.48 4.96
N LYS A 9 26.81 1.06 5.15
CA LYS A 9 26.39 0.04 6.12
C LYS A 9 27.15 -1.27 5.86
N GLN A 10 27.98 -1.70 6.80
CA GLN A 10 28.65 -3.01 6.76
C GLN A 10 27.59 -4.12 6.81
N ILE A 11 27.33 -4.77 5.67
CA ILE A 11 26.56 -6.00 5.60
C ILE A 11 27.44 -7.12 6.16
N ARG A 12 27.01 -7.73 7.26
CA ARG A 12 27.75 -8.84 7.88
C ARG A 12 27.72 -10.06 6.95
N PRO A 13 28.85 -10.71 6.66
CA PRO A 13 28.87 -11.89 5.82
C PRO A 13 28.23 -13.08 6.56
N VAL A 14 27.30 -13.77 5.89
CA VAL A 14 26.79 -15.07 6.35
C VAL A 14 27.85 -16.10 6.02
N LYS A 15 28.49 -16.66 7.05
CA LYS A 15 29.50 -17.71 6.91
C LYS A 15 28.80 -19.05 6.67
N PHE A 16 28.90 -19.59 5.46
CA PHE A 16 28.80 -21.04 5.26
C PHE A 16 30.21 -21.59 5.05
N GLY A 17 30.51 -22.65 5.80
CA GLY A 17 31.85 -23.18 5.96
C GLY A 17 32.43 -23.87 4.72
N LEU A 18 33.74 -24.10 4.86
CA LEU A 18 34.70 -24.78 3.96
C LEU A 18 35.36 -23.91 2.88
N ALA A 19 36.65 -23.66 3.16
CA ALA A 19 37.72 -23.41 2.22
C ALA A 19 37.49 -22.32 1.16
N GLY A 20 37.80 -21.08 1.57
CA GLY A 20 38.75 -20.25 0.84
C GLY A 20 38.53 -20.05 -0.65
N LYS A 21 37.34 -19.57 -1.05
CA LYS A 21 37.14 -18.81 -2.29
C LYS A 21 36.07 -17.75 -2.01
N TYR A 22 36.46 -16.48 -1.90
CA TYR A 22 35.51 -15.37 -1.95
C TYR A 22 35.03 -15.25 -3.40
N LEU A 23 34.07 -16.10 -3.77
CA LEU A 23 33.37 -15.95 -5.02
C LEU A 23 32.31 -14.87 -4.81
N TYR A 24 32.60 -13.65 -5.22
CA TYR A 24 31.58 -12.64 -5.44
C TYR A 24 30.53 -13.26 -6.38
N MET A 25 29.35 -13.55 -5.86
CA MET A 25 28.25 -14.11 -6.64
C MET A 25 27.61 -13.00 -7.49
N MET A 26 28.35 -12.51 -8.49
CA MET A 26 27.79 -11.76 -9.61
C MET A 26 27.18 -12.79 -10.58
N ARG A 27 26.01 -13.33 -10.23
CA ARG A 27 25.26 -14.25 -11.09
C ARG A 27 24.11 -13.49 -11.73
N SER A 28 24.42 -12.79 -12.83
CA SER A 28 23.52 -11.87 -13.52
C SER A 28 22.41 -12.54 -14.36
N LYS A 29 22.30 -13.88 -14.36
CA LYS A 29 21.37 -14.63 -15.22
C LYS A 29 20.21 -15.30 -14.51
N ASP A 30 20.22 -15.35 -13.17
CA ASP A 30 19.16 -16.03 -12.41
C ASP A 30 17.99 -15.10 -12.05
N THR A 31 18.04 -13.84 -12.52
CA THR A 31 17.04 -12.80 -12.27
C THR A 31 15.91 -12.78 -13.30
N GLU A 32 16.11 -13.41 -14.44
CA GLU A 32 15.12 -13.45 -15.52
C GLU A 32 14.30 -14.73 -15.46
N PRO A 33 12.97 -14.65 -15.65
CA PRO A 33 12.15 -15.84 -15.71
C PRO A 33 12.51 -16.65 -16.95
N HIS A 34 12.82 -17.93 -16.78
CA HIS A 34 13.19 -18.80 -17.90
C HIS A 34 12.54 -20.18 -17.76
N THR A 35 12.20 -20.75 -18.91
CA THR A 35 11.58 -22.07 -19.01
C THR A 35 12.55 -23.01 -19.71
N VAL A 36 12.75 -24.20 -19.15
CA VAL A 36 13.61 -25.24 -19.72
C VAL A 36 12.80 -26.50 -19.99
N VAL A 37 13.05 -27.14 -21.13
CA VAL A 37 12.49 -28.45 -21.47
C VAL A 37 13.57 -29.50 -21.21
N CYS A 38 13.32 -30.37 -20.23
CA CYS A 38 14.21 -31.47 -19.90
C CYS A 38 14.19 -32.52 -21.02
N LYS A 39 15.27 -33.29 -21.16
CA LYS A 39 15.34 -34.42 -22.12
C LYS A 39 14.26 -35.48 -21.87
N SER A 40 13.73 -35.55 -20.66
CA SER A 40 12.58 -36.38 -20.26
C SER A 40 11.23 -35.86 -20.75
N GLY A 41 11.17 -34.71 -21.43
CA GLY A 41 9.93 -34.05 -21.85
C GLY A 41 9.26 -33.21 -20.77
N VAL A 42 9.80 -33.17 -19.54
CA VAL A 42 9.28 -32.33 -18.43
C VAL A 42 9.67 -30.87 -18.66
N VAL A 43 8.71 -29.96 -18.46
CA VAL A 43 8.95 -28.52 -18.51
C VAL A 43 9.16 -27.99 -17.09
N ALA A 44 10.26 -27.28 -16.86
CA ALA A 44 10.52 -26.59 -15.60
C ALA A 44 10.60 -25.08 -15.83
N CYS A 45 9.95 -24.31 -14.94
CA CYS A 45 9.89 -22.86 -15.02
C CYS A 45 10.56 -22.26 -13.77
N TRP A 46 11.49 -21.33 -13.99
CA TRP A 46 12.07 -20.50 -12.92
C TRP A 46 11.44 -19.11 -12.99
N HIS A 47 10.83 -18.66 -11.89
CA HIS A 47 10.21 -17.33 -11.79
C HIS A 47 10.70 -16.60 -10.52
N PRO A 48 11.91 -16.01 -10.55
CA PRO A 48 12.41 -15.26 -9.41
C PRO A 48 11.50 -14.04 -9.14
N GLU A 49 11.34 -13.68 -7.86
CA GLU A 49 10.65 -12.44 -7.49
C GLU A 49 11.45 -11.24 -8.02
N ARG A 50 10.77 -10.32 -8.70
CA ARG A 50 11.41 -9.12 -9.27
C ARG A 50 11.58 -8.08 -8.17
N SER A 51 12.82 -7.65 -7.92
CA SER A 51 13.06 -6.49 -7.06
C SER A 51 12.68 -5.20 -7.77
N PHE A 52 12.18 -4.23 -7.01
CA PHE A 52 11.93 -2.87 -7.50
C PHE A 52 13.20 -2.03 -7.35
N PRO A 53 13.80 -1.52 -8.45
CA PRO A 53 14.98 -0.66 -8.38
C PRO A 53 14.71 0.61 -7.58
N TYR A 54 15.72 1.08 -6.85
CA TYR A 54 15.57 2.26 -6.00
C TYR A 54 15.33 3.53 -6.84
N GLU A 55 15.92 3.60 -8.03
CA GLU A 55 15.80 4.71 -8.98
C GLU A 55 14.36 4.94 -9.47
N HIS A 56 13.49 3.92 -9.35
CA HIS A 56 12.07 4.03 -9.69
C HIS A 56 11.20 4.46 -8.50
N SER A 57 11.80 4.68 -7.32
CA SER A 57 11.09 5.20 -6.16
C SER A 57 11.12 6.73 -6.13
N LYS A 58 10.14 7.33 -5.46
CA LYS A 58 10.13 8.77 -5.17
C LYS A 58 10.52 8.99 -3.70
N PRO A 59 11.28 10.05 -3.38
CA PRO A 59 11.58 10.37 -2.00
C PRO A 59 10.28 10.72 -1.27
N ILE A 60 10.22 10.36 0.02
CA ILE A 60 9.11 10.73 0.89
C ILE A 60 9.32 12.19 1.32
N ASP A 61 8.33 13.04 1.05
CA ASP A 61 8.38 14.46 1.42
C ASP A 61 8.15 14.65 2.92
N LEU A 62 9.22 14.52 3.73
CA LEU A 62 9.15 14.66 5.18
C LEU A 62 8.62 16.02 5.64
N LYS A 63 8.91 17.10 4.90
CA LYS A 63 8.41 18.45 5.22
C LYS A 63 6.88 18.56 5.09
N LYS A 64 6.27 17.86 4.14
CA LYS A 64 4.80 17.81 4.01
C LYS A 64 4.19 17.08 5.20
N ILE A 65 4.80 15.95 5.57
CA ILE A 65 4.38 15.16 6.74
C ILE A 65 4.53 15.97 8.03
N GLU A 66 5.64 16.71 8.17
CA GLU A 66 5.85 17.59 9.33
C GLU A 66 4.89 18.78 9.34
N THR A 67 4.56 19.36 8.18
CA THR A 67 3.57 20.45 8.08
C THR A 67 2.17 19.95 8.43
N GLU A 68 1.78 18.77 7.95
CA GLU A 68 0.54 18.08 8.33
C GLU A 68 0.54 17.74 9.83
N LYS A 69 1.67 17.30 10.39
CA LYS A 69 1.82 17.03 11.83
C LYS A 69 1.92 18.29 12.69
N GLN A 70 2.45 19.41 12.21
CA GLN A 70 2.54 20.70 12.93
C GLN A 70 1.27 21.52 12.79
N SER A 71 0.45 21.25 11.77
CA SER A 71 -0.98 21.52 11.79
C SER A 71 -1.70 20.77 12.91
N SER A 72 -0.98 20.02 13.77
CA SER A 72 -1.51 19.52 15.04
C SER A 72 -2.06 20.59 15.99
N GLY A 73 -1.63 21.86 15.84
CA GLY A 73 -2.28 23.02 16.49
C GLY A 73 -3.58 23.48 15.79
N ALA A 74 -3.80 23.07 14.54
CA ALA A 74 -5.02 23.26 13.76
C ALA A 74 -6.01 22.10 13.90
N LEU A 75 -5.61 20.94 14.45
CA LEU A 75 -6.55 19.87 14.83
C LEU A 75 -7.58 20.42 15.80
N ASN A 76 -7.21 21.32 16.72
CA ASN A 76 -8.20 21.95 17.59
C ASN A 76 -9.24 22.73 16.78
N LYS A 77 -8.87 23.43 15.71
CA LYS A 77 -9.80 24.19 14.86
C LYS A 77 -10.65 23.30 13.97
N GLU A 78 -10.08 22.22 13.44
CA GLU A 78 -10.82 21.24 12.64
C GLU A 78 -11.72 20.38 13.52
N ILE A 79 -11.27 19.98 14.71
CA ILE A 79 -12.05 19.30 15.74
C ILE A 79 -13.14 20.21 16.29
N GLU A 80 -12.87 21.50 16.53
CA GLU A 80 -13.88 22.50 16.90
C GLU A 80 -14.91 22.67 15.78
N CYS A 81 -14.47 22.82 14.52
CA CYS A 81 -15.38 22.91 13.37
C CYS A 81 -16.21 21.61 13.21
N ILE A 82 -15.60 20.44 13.41
CA ILE A 82 -16.30 19.15 13.40
C ILE A 82 -17.24 19.01 14.61
N ALA A 83 -16.89 19.53 15.78
CA ALA A 83 -17.72 19.53 16.99
C ALA A 83 -18.90 20.52 16.87
N ASP A 84 -18.68 21.68 16.27
CA ASP A 84 -19.73 22.65 15.92
C ASP A 84 -20.68 22.07 14.86
N LEU A 85 -20.13 21.27 13.94
CA LEU A 85 -20.91 20.54 12.93
C LEU A 85 -21.54 19.24 13.48
N GLN A 86 -21.06 18.67 14.59
CA GLN A 86 -21.55 17.41 15.16
C GLN A 86 -23.04 17.49 15.53
N GLY A 87 -23.56 18.67 15.88
CA GLY A 87 -25.00 18.83 16.16
C GLY A 87 -25.90 18.66 14.93
N SER A 88 -25.41 19.00 13.72
CA SER A 88 -26.22 19.03 12.49
C SER A 88 -25.87 17.91 11.50
N LEU A 89 -24.61 17.49 11.44
CA LEU A 89 -24.13 16.43 10.55
C LEU A 89 -24.29 15.02 11.14
N SER A 90 -24.36 14.86 12.47
CA SER A 90 -24.41 13.50 13.07
C SER A 90 -25.68 12.72 12.73
N ARG A 91 -26.79 13.40 12.37
CA ARG A 91 -28.05 12.72 12.02
C ARG A 91 -28.20 12.40 10.53
N THR A 92 -27.57 13.19 9.66
CA THR A 92 -27.81 13.14 8.20
C THR A 92 -26.55 12.85 7.38
N GLY A 93 -25.36 12.95 7.98
CA GLY A 93 -24.09 12.80 7.29
C GLY A 93 -23.75 13.96 6.36
N PRO A 94 -22.57 13.93 5.73
CA PRO A 94 -22.17 14.90 4.71
C PRO A 94 -23.07 14.84 3.48
N ARG A 95 -23.19 15.96 2.76
CA ARG A 95 -24.04 16.04 1.57
C ARG A 95 -23.51 15.15 0.44
N ASN A 96 -24.42 14.48 -0.29
CA ASN A 96 -24.10 13.53 -1.37
C ASN A 96 -23.17 14.08 -2.46
N TYR A 97 -23.17 15.39 -2.73
CA TYR A 97 -22.28 15.96 -3.74
C TYR A 97 -20.80 15.93 -3.30
N LEU A 98 -20.51 16.08 -2.00
CA LEU A 98 -19.15 15.99 -1.45
C LEU A 98 -18.65 14.55 -1.58
N LEU A 99 -19.51 13.59 -1.28
CA LEU A 99 -19.20 12.16 -1.41
C LEU A 99 -18.88 11.80 -2.87
N ARG A 100 -19.64 12.36 -3.82
CA ARG A 100 -19.38 12.20 -5.25
C ARG A 100 -17.98 12.69 -5.66
N GLU A 101 -17.57 13.84 -5.14
CA GLU A 101 -16.31 14.50 -5.48
C GLU A 101 -15.10 13.78 -4.85
N ILE A 102 -15.21 13.37 -3.59
CA ILE A 102 -14.13 12.68 -2.86
C ILE A 102 -13.89 11.28 -3.42
N PHE A 103 -14.96 10.52 -3.67
CA PHE A 103 -14.86 9.12 -4.11
C PHE A 103 -14.88 8.95 -5.62
N TYR A 104 -15.02 10.04 -6.39
CA TYR A 104 -15.15 9.99 -7.85
C TYR A 104 -16.26 9.04 -8.32
N THR A 105 -17.41 9.10 -7.65
CA THR A 105 -18.55 8.18 -7.85
C THR A 105 -19.67 8.80 -8.68
N GLY A 106 -20.66 7.99 -9.08
CA GLY A 106 -21.87 8.48 -9.73
C GLY A 106 -22.84 9.20 -8.77
N LYS A 107 -23.70 10.08 -9.30
CA LYS A 107 -24.68 10.82 -8.47
C LYS A 107 -25.70 9.91 -7.75
N HIS A 108 -25.96 8.72 -8.29
CA HIS A 108 -27.02 7.82 -7.79
C HIS A 108 -26.57 6.87 -6.67
N GLU A 109 -25.26 6.77 -6.42
CA GLU A 109 -24.71 5.78 -5.48
C GLU A 109 -25.05 6.11 -4.01
N TRP A 110 -25.17 7.39 -3.70
CA TRP A 110 -25.38 7.89 -2.33
C TRP A 110 -26.85 8.14 -1.97
N TYR A 111 -27.79 7.81 -2.86
CA TYR A 111 -29.23 7.88 -2.55
C TYR A 111 -29.74 6.56 -1.99
N THR A 112 -30.69 6.65 -1.06
CA THR A 112 -31.28 5.47 -0.43
C THR A 112 -32.03 4.61 -1.46
N ARG A 113 -31.80 3.31 -1.39
CA ARG A 113 -32.52 2.32 -2.21
C ARG A 113 -33.95 2.14 -1.72
N HIS A 114 -34.82 1.71 -2.63
CA HIS A 114 -36.21 1.39 -2.29
C HIS A 114 -36.27 0.27 -1.24
N ARG A 115 -37.37 0.23 -0.47
CA ARG A 115 -37.55 -0.77 0.59
C ARG A 115 -37.39 -2.20 0.08
N GLU A 116 -37.95 -2.50 -1.10
CA GLU A 116 -37.93 -3.84 -1.69
C GLU A 116 -36.51 -4.33 -1.99
N GLU A 117 -35.68 -3.46 -2.55
CA GLU A 117 -34.27 -3.75 -2.87
C GLU A 117 -33.46 -4.02 -1.60
N ARG A 118 -33.70 -3.22 -0.54
CA ARG A 118 -33.09 -3.45 0.77
C ARG A 118 -33.48 -4.79 1.36
N LEU A 119 -34.75 -5.19 1.27
CA LEU A 119 -35.21 -6.47 1.80
C LEU A 119 -34.55 -7.67 1.09
N ARG A 120 -34.27 -7.54 -0.21
CA ARG A 120 -33.55 -8.57 -0.98
C ARG A 120 -32.07 -8.67 -0.61
N SER A 121 -31.46 -7.60 -0.09
CA SER A 121 -30.04 -7.54 0.26
C SER A 121 -29.72 -7.86 1.73
N VAL A 122 -30.71 -8.17 2.56
CA VAL A 122 -30.54 -8.42 4.02
C VAL A 122 -29.94 -9.78 4.32
N ALA A 123 -30.04 -10.74 3.40
CA ALA A 123 -29.37 -12.03 3.57
C ALA A 123 -27.86 -11.84 3.52
N ALA A 124 -27.17 -12.18 4.61
CA ALA A 124 -25.72 -12.22 4.59
C ALA A 124 -25.28 -13.22 3.51
N PRO A 125 -24.46 -12.80 2.53
CA PRO A 125 -23.91 -13.74 1.57
C PRO A 125 -23.09 -14.77 2.34
N ASP A 126 -23.11 -16.02 1.87
CA ASP A 126 -22.38 -17.09 2.53
C ASP A 126 -20.91 -16.68 2.71
N PRO A 127 -20.36 -16.75 3.95
CA PRO A 127 -19.01 -16.27 4.22
C PRO A 127 -18.01 -17.14 3.45
N LYS A 128 -17.50 -16.61 2.34
CA LYS A 128 -16.41 -17.24 1.60
C LYS A 128 -15.09 -16.99 2.33
N ARG A 129 -14.78 -17.84 3.31
CA ARG A 129 -13.40 -18.09 3.72
C ARG A 129 -12.94 -19.32 2.96
N GLN A 130 -12.33 -19.10 1.81
CA GLN A 130 -11.98 -20.19 0.91
C GLN A 130 -10.47 -20.21 0.65
N LYS A 131 -9.96 -21.42 0.41
CA LYS A 131 -8.55 -21.88 0.39
C LYS A 131 -7.63 -21.10 -0.54
#